data_AF-A0A514EB12-F1
#
_entry.id   AF-A0A514EB12-F1
#
_cell.length_a   1.000
_cell.length_b   1.000
_cell.length_c   1.000
_cell.angle_alpha   90.00
_cell.angle_beta   90.00
_cell.angle_gamma   90.00
#
_symmetry.space_group_name_H-M   'P 1'
#
loop_
_entity.id
_entity.type
_entity.pdbx_description
1 polymer ?
#
loop_
_entity_poly.entity_id
_entity_poly.type
_entity_poly.pdbx_seq_one_letter_code
_entity_poly.pdbx_strand_id
1 'polypeptide(L)'
;MAAKLWEDTVVTALRDAQWINCKGFALPQTFPPGFVKMDGNAESALGDLLYSSGERYYLIEVKSGRDEVPTEWIEKGKYKEKVVYASLRTLWEELADASEKNRPKDKRDQLLDFFLKSISCHHVSYWNPWTAGGIATGEAVLEPYMVACLDLFDPEGPAKGKGMLKWNNNDFRIGSTVNGTLLGARAIPVRKIFHETSCAFSVKKINEKFHVVSATPLGLPLDEFESYINTLTDIADGEALDLHAIVLSNTGTTFKVVSTTDDLKSIFSPSAPPERSPEQKLEVLIPPSSFDFSQENLDNWRRKRGSTFK
;
A
#
# COMPACT_ATOMS: atom_id res chain seq x y z
N MET A 1 -7.20 0.48 20.96
CA MET A 1 -8.47 0.82 20.28
C MET A 1 -8.35 2.08 19.43
N ALA A 2 -7.71 3.17 19.89
CA ALA A 2 -7.57 4.40 19.09
C ALA A 2 -6.65 4.26 17.86
N ALA A 3 -5.52 3.53 17.95
CA ALA A 3 -4.60 3.32 16.82
C ALA A 3 -5.27 2.59 15.63
N LYS A 4 -5.98 1.49 15.90
CA LYS A 4 -6.79 0.76 14.91
C LYS A 4 -7.82 1.64 14.17
N LEU A 5 -8.44 2.60 14.85
CA LEU A 5 -9.40 3.51 14.22
C LEU A 5 -8.73 4.45 13.21
N TRP A 6 -7.48 4.86 13.48
CA TRP A 6 -6.70 5.69 12.58
C TRP A 6 -6.17 4.90 11.38
N GLU A 7 -5.74 3.66 11.57
CA GLU A 7 -5.35 2.74 10.49
C GLU A 7 -6.51 2.53 9.51
N ASP A 8 -7.71 2.19 9.99
CA ASP A 8 -8.91 2.05 9.15
C ASP A 8 -9.28 3.37 8.43
N THR A 9 -8.98 4.52 9.04
CA THR A 9 -9.19 5.84 8.42
C THR A 9 -8.17 6.10 7.29
N VAL A 10 -6.90 5.73 7.47
CA VAL A 10 -5.87 5.83 6.42
C VAL A 10 -6.18 4.87 5.26
N VAL A 11 -6.60 3.64 5.55
CA VAL A 11 -7.11 2.68 4.55
C VAL A 11 -8.25 3.30 3.73
N THR A 12 -9.22 3.93 4.41
CA THR A 12 -10.33 4.62 3.75
C THR A 12 -9.84 5.78 2.88
N ALA A 13 -8.88 6.58 3.36
CA ALA A 13 -8.31 7.68 2.60
C ALA A 13 -7.54 7.22 1.34
N LEU A 14 -6.80 6.12 1.43
CA LEU A 14 -6.12 5.50 0.29
C LEU A 14 -7.13 5.05 -0.78
N ARG A 15 -8.21 4.40 -0.35
CA ARG A 15 -9.31 3.99 -1.24
C ARG A 15 -9.98 5.20 -1.89
N ASP A 16 -10.33 6.22 -1.12
CA ASP A 16 -11.03 7.40 -1.65
C ASP A 16 -10.13 8.20 -2.61
N ALA A 17 -8.82 8.27 -2.35
CA ALA A 17 -7.84 8.84 -3.27
C ALA A 17 -7.84 8.10 -4.62
N GLN A 18 -7.97 6.77 -4.61
CA GLN A 18 -8.09 5.96 -5.82
C GLN A 18 -9.34 6.35 -6.62
N TRP A 19 -10.50 6.39 -5.96
CA TRP A 19 -11.77 6.77 -6.58
C TRP A 19 -11.75 8.18 -7.19
N ILE A 20 -11.14 9.15 -6.50
CA ILE A 20 -11.04 10.53 -6.99
C ILE A 20 -10.18 10.60 -8.26
N ASN A 21 -9.05 9.90 -8.28
CA ASN A 21 -8.13 9.94 -9.42
C ASN A 21 -8.63 9.12 -10.63
N CYS A 22 -9.56 8.18 -10.44
CA CYS A 22 -10.22 7.48 -11.56
C CYS A 22 -11.25 8.33 -12.31
N LYS A 23 -11.84 9.35 -11.66
CA LYS A 23 -12.83 10.25 -12.27
C LYS A 23 -12.25 11.19 -13.34
N GLY A 24 -10.92 11.24 -13.49
CA GLY A 24 -10.24 12.09 -14.48
C GLY A 24 -10.29 11.57 -15.92
N PHE A 25 -10.67 10.30 -16.12
CA PHE A 25 -10.85 9.72 -17.45
C PHE A 25 -12.32 9.89 -17.85
N ALA A 26 -12.58 10.75 -18.84
CA ALA A 26 -13.91 11.15 -19.31
C ALA A 26 -14.69 10.02 -20.03
N LEU A 27 -14.91 8.90 -19.35
CA LEU A 27 -15.77 7.81 -19.81
C LEU A 27 -16.82 7.49 -18.73
N PRO A 28 -18.05 7.11 -19.10
CA PRO A 28 -19.15 6.91 -18.14
C PRO A 28 -18.95 5.76 -17.13
N GLN A 29 -17.84 5.01 -17.21
CA GLN A 29 -17.59 3.80 -16.43
C GLN A 29 -16.10 3.60 -16.09
N THR A 30 -15.44 4.59 -15.51
CA THR A 30 -14.10 4.40 -14.94
C THR A 30 -14.22 4.01 -13.46
N PHE A 31 -14.10 2.73 -13.19
CA PHE A 31 -14.00 2.18 -11.84
C PHE A 31 -12.54 2.14 -11.39
N PRO A 32 -12.27 2.20 -10.09
CA PRO A 32 -10.91 2.09 -9.59
C PRO A 32 -10.31 0.70 -9.87
N PRO A 33 -8.99 0.64 -10.14
CA PRO A 33 -8.27 -0.63 -10.23
C PRO A 33 -8.25 -1.37 -8.87
N GLY A 34 -7.78 -2.61 -8.84
CA GLY A 34 -7.87 -3.49 -7.66
C GLY A 34 -7.32 -2.88 -6.36
N PHE A 35 -8.11 -3.03 -5.29
CA PHE A 35 -7.77 -2.66 -3.91
C PHE A 35 -8.01 -3.88 -3.02
N VAL A 36 -6.99 -4.27 -2.26
CA VAL A 36 -7.02 -5.46 -1.42
C VAL A 36 -6.60 -5.07 -0.01
N LYS A 37 -7.53 -5.17 0.95
CA LYS A 37 -7.18 -5.09 2.37
C LYS A 37 -6.81 -6.49 2.86
N MET A 38 -5.64 -6.61 3.49
CA MET A 38 -5.16 -7.83 4.14
C MET A 38 -5.37 -7.68 5.66
N ASP A 39 -5.89 -8.72 6.31
CA ASP A 39 -6.09 -8.76 7.77
C ASP A 39 -5.43 -10.01 8.37
N GLY A 40 -4.95 -9.92 9.61
CA GLY A 40 -4.54 -11.08 10.41
C GLY A 40 -3.11 -11.59 10.14
N ASN A 41 -2.98 -12.85 9.74
CA ASN A 41 -1.65 -13.48 9.55
C ASN A 41 -0.91 -12.88 8.35
N ALA A 42 -1.60 -12.50 7.28
CA ALA A 42 -1.00 -11.81 6.15
C ALA A 42 -0.61 -10.35 6.40
N GLU A 43 -1.40 -9.64 7.21
CA GLU A 43 -1.04 -8.31 7.74
C GLU A 43 0.27 -8.36 8.52
N SER A 44 0.43 -9.42 9.32
CA SER A 44 1.65 -9.67 10.10
C SER A 44 2.83 -10.13 9.23
N ALA A 45 2.57 -10.53 7.98
CA ALA A 45 3.54 -11.16 7.11
C ALA A 45 4.06 -10.25 6.00
N LEU A 46 3.15 -9.68 5.22
CA LEU A 46 3.41 -8.99 3.96
C LEU A 46 3.09 -7.50 4.02
N GLY A 47 1.99 -7.14 4.69
CA GLY A 47 1.58 -5.76 4.94
C GLY A 47 0.06 -5.62 4.98
N ASP A 48 -0.44 -4.38 5.09
CA ASP A 48 -1.89 -4.11 5.24
C ASP A 48 -2.68 -4.09 3.92
N LEU A 49 -2.07 -3.63 2.83
CA LEU A 49 -2.78 -3.38 1.56
C LEU A 49 -1.99 -3.83 0.34
N LEU A 50 -2.67 -4.49 -0.61
CA LEU A 50 -2.24 -4.49 -2.01
C LEU A 50 -3.06 -3.49 -2.79
N TYR A 51 -2.34 -2.68 -3.55
CA TYR A 51 -2.89 -1.49 -4.16
C TYR A 51 -2.45 -1.42 -5.61
N SER A 52 -3.38 -1.08 -6.51
CA SER A 52 -3.05 -0.90 -7.93
C SER A 52 -3.49 0.48 -8.44
N SER A 53 -2.73 1.01 -9.40
CA SER A 53 -3.00 2.30 -10.06
C SER A 53 -2.37 2.29 -11.45
N GLY A 54 -3.18 2.40 -12.51
CA GLY A 54 -2.67 2.45 -13.89
C GLY A 54 -1.78 1.26 -14.26
N GLU A 55 -2.20 0.04 -13.90
CA GLU A 55 -1.44 -1.22 -14.07
C GLU A 55 -0.14 -1.34 -13.25
N ARG A 56 0.10 -0.42 -12.31
CA ARG A 56 1.20 -0.51 -11.34
C ARG A 56 0.70 -1.02 -10.00
N TYR A 57 1.48 -1.87 -9.37
CA TYR A 57 1.15 -2.57 -8.13
C TYR A 57 2.07 -2.13 -6.98
N TYR A 58 1.48 -2.12 -5.78
CA TYR A 58 2.06 -1.60 -4.56
C TYR A 58 1.72 -2.52 -3.38
N LEU A 59 2.66 -2.63 -2.46
CA LEU A 59 2.50 -3.24 -1.14
C LEU A 59 2.57 -2.11 -0.12
N ILE A 60 1.53 -1.90 0.68
CA ILE A 60 1.45 -0.77 1.59
C ILE A 60 1.15 -1.27 3.00
N GLU A 61 2.08 -1.08 3.92
CA GLU A 61 1.83 -1.13 5.36
C GLU A 61 1.15 0.17 5.80
N VAL A 62 0.13 0.11 6.63
CA VAL A 62 -0.63 1.25 7.13
C VAL A 62 -0.39 1.39 8.64
N LYS A 63 0.00 2.59 9.06
CA LYS A 63 0.15 2.95 10.47
C LYS A 63 -0.67 4.19 10.79
N SER A 64 -1.01 4.39 12.06
CA SER A 64 -1.66 5.66 12.44
C SER A 64 -0.70 6.84 12.35
N GLY A 65 0.57 6.61 12.70
CA GLY A 65 1.65 7.59 12.66
C GLY A 65 2.99 6.98 12.29
N ARG A 66 3.94 7.83 11.91
CA ARG A 66 5.29 7.38 11.53
C ARG A 66 6.04 6.71 12.68
N ASP A 67 5.78 7.14 13.91
CA ASP A 67 6.37 6.61 15.14
C ASP A 67 5.92 5.18 15.49
N GLU A 68 4.92 4.64 14.78
CA GLU A 68 4.48 3.25 14.92
C GLU A 68 5.17 2.29 13.94
N VAL A 69 5.97 2.78 12.99
CA VAL A 69 6.77 1.92 12.10
C VAL A 69 7.69 0.96 12.88
N PRO A 70 8.28 1.29 14.04
CA PRO A 70 9.06 0.33 14.81
C PRO A 70 8.27 -0.91 15.28
N THR A 71 6.93 -0.89 15.24
CA THR A 71 6.11 -2.07 15.55
C THR A 71 6.33 -3.22 14.56
N GLU A 72 6.94 -2.94 13.41
CA GLU A 72 7.38 -3.94 12.44
C GLU A 72 8.50 -4.85 12.98
N TRP A 73 9.26 -4.39 13.97
CA TRP A 73 10.32 -5.17 14.63
C TRP A 73 10.27 -5.15 16.17
N ILE A 74 9.27 -4.50 16.75
CA ILE A 74 9.07 -4.39 18.19
C ILE A 74 7.61 -4.71 18.53
N GLU A 75 7.38 -5.78 19.29
CA GLU A 75 6.08 -6.07 19.89
C GLU A 75 6.16 -5.90 21.41
N LYS A 76 5.30 -5.04 21.99
CA LYS A 76 5.22 -4.81 23.45
C LYS A 76 6.58 -4.48 24.08
N GLY A 77 7.38 -3.66 23.40
CA GLY A 77 8.71 -3.22 23.84
C GLY A 77 9.81 -4.28 23.74
N LYS A 78 9.53 -5.44 23.13
CA LYS A 78 10.51 -6.50 22.88
C LYS A 78 10.74 -6.67 21.39
N TYR A 79 11.96 -7.06 21.02
CA TYR A 79 12.24 -7.42 19.65
C TYR A 79 11.39 -8.61 19.21
N LYS A 80 10.63 -8.40 18.15
CA LYS A 80 9.89 -9.41 17.42
C LYS A 80 9.65 -8.86 16.03
N GLU A 81 10.41 -9.34 15.07
CA GLU A 81 10.27 -8.94 13.67
C GLU A 81 9.10 -9.64 12.98
N LYS A 82 8.39 -8.86 12.16
CA LYS A 82 7.50 -9.38 11.14
C LYS A 82 8.33 -10.02 10.03
N VAL A 83 7.70 -10.94 9.29
CA VAL A 83 8.35 -11.73 8.24
C VAL A 83 8.98 -10.85 7.17
N VAL A 84 8.23 -9.90 6.62
CA VAL A 84 8.76 -9.00 5.57
C VAL A 84 9.92 -8.12 6.05
N TYR A 85 9.88 -7.66 7.31
CA TYR A 85 11.03 -6.95 7.90
C TYR A 85 12.26 -7.86 7.93
N ALA A 86 12.10 -9.10 8.39
CA ALA A 86 13.18 -10.08 8.45
C ALA A 86 13.78 -10.37 7.07
N SER A 87 12.94 -10.58 6.04
CA SER A 87 13.39 -10.81 4.67
C SER A 87 14.18 -9.62 4.10
N LEU A 88 13.67 -8.40 4.29
CA LEU A 88 14.38 -7.18 3.86
C LEU A 88 15.69 -6.97 4.61
N ARG A 89 15.73 -7.29 5.91
CA ARG A 89 16.95 -7.23 6.71
C ARG A 89 18.00 -8.19 6.19
N THR A 90 17.64 -9.45 5.95
CA THR A 90 18.56 -10.46 5.38
C THR A 90 19.14 -9.99 4.05
N LEU A 91 18.30 -9.53 3.12
CA LEU A 91 18.77 -9.03 1.82
C LEU A 91 19.65 -7.77 1.94
N TRP A 92 19.40 -6.94 2.95
CA TRP A 92 20.18 -5.73 3.18
C TRP A 92 21.57 -6.03 3.75
N GLU A 93 21.66 -7.02 4.63
CA GLU A 93 22.92 -7.60 5.10
C GLU A 93 23.70 -8.24 3.95
N GLU A 94 23.02 -9.02 3.09
CA GLU A 94 23.64 -9.59 1.89
C GLU A 94 24.16 -8.52 0.92
N LEU A 95 23.46 -7.39 0.78
CA LEU A 95 23.94 -6.28 -0.04
C LEU A 95 25.17 -5.61 0.57
N ALA A 96 25.23 -5.49 1.91
CA ALA A 96 26.41 -4.97 2.60
C ALA A 96 27.63 -5.84 2.30
N ASP A 97 27.49 -7.16 2.46
CA ASP A 97 28.53 -8.15 2.19
C ASP A 97 28.95 -8.14 0.70
N ALA A 98 27.98 -8.10 -0.22
CA ALA A 98 28.25 -8.01 -1.66
C ALA A 98 28.90 -6.69 -2.09
N SER A 99 28.81 -5.65 -1.25
CA SER A 99 29.40 -4.33 -1.50
C SER A 99 30.84 -4.21 -0.99
N GLU A 100 31.39 -5.25 -0.34
CA GLU A 100 32.78 -5.29 0.08
C GLU A 100 33.75 -5.29 -1.11
N LYS A 101 34.95 -4.74 -0.88
CA LYS A 101 36.02 -4.73 -1.89
C LYS A 101 36.38 -6.17 -2.30
N ASN A 102 36.54 -6.40 -3.60
CA ASN A 102 36.90 -7.69 -4.23
C ASN A 102 35.77 -8.73 -4.34
N ARG A 103 34.51 -8.37 -4.08
CA ARG A 103 33.36 -9.25 -4.37
C ARG A 103 32.90 -9.13 -5.84
N PRO A 104 32.32 -10.20 -6.43
CA PRO A 104 31.69 -10.13 -7.74
C PRO A 104 30.57 -9.09 -7.79
N LYS A 105 30.50 -8.31 -8.86
CA LYS A 105 29.50 -7.24 -9.00
C LYS A 105 28.09 -7.75 -9.29
N ASP A 106 27.96 -8.92 -9.90
CA ASP A 106 26.67 -9.44 -10.37
C ASP A 106 25.65 -9.58 -9.23
N LYS A 107 26.05 -10.18 -8.09
CA LYS A 107 25.16 -10.32 -6.93
C LYS A 107 24.78 -8.96 -6.33
N ARG A 108 25.74 -8.03 -6.27
CA ARG A 108 25.50 -6.66 -5.78
C ARG A 108 24.49 -5.94 -6.66
N ASP A 109 24.64 -6.05 -7.98
CA ASP A 109 23.78 -5.36 -8.94
C ASP A 109 22.36 -5.95 -8.94
N GLN A 110 22.21 -7.27 -8.76
CA GLN A 110 20.92 -7.93 -8.54
C GLN A 110 20.22 -7.45 -7.26
N LEU A 111 20.96 -7.35 -6.14
CA LEU A 111 20.41 -6.85 -4.87
C LEU A 111 20.04 -5.37 -4.97
N LEU A 112 20.83 -4.56 -5.68
CA LEU A 112 20.47 -3.16 -5.94
C LEU A 112 19.19 -3.02 -6.77
N ASP A 113 19.03 -3.86 -7.80
CA ASP A 113 17.79 -3.92 -8.58
C ASP A 113 16.58 -4.31 -7.71
N PHE A 114 16.74 -5.33 -6.85
CA PHE A 114 15.72 -5.70 -5.87
C PHE A 114 15.33 -4.54 -4.96
N PHE A 115 16.30 -3.78 -4.43
CA PHE A 115 15.99 -2.64 -3.58
C PHE A 115 15.38 -1.45 -4.32
N LEU A 116 15.72 -1.25 -5.61
CA LEU A 116 15.02 -0.28 -6.45
C LEU A 116 13.55 -0.67 -6.66
N LYS A 117 13.26 -1.96 -6.85
CA LYS A 117 11.89 -2.49 -6.87
C LYS A 117 11.19 -2.27 -5.53
N SER A 118 11.85 -2.62 -4.43
CA SER A 118 11.33 -2.43 -3.07
C SER A 118 10.92 -0.98 -2.80
N ILE A 119 11.76 0.00 -3.10
CA ILE A 119 11.43 1.42 -2.84
C ILE A 119 10.36 1.97 -3.80
N SER A 120 10.07 1.26 -4.90
CA SER A 120 9.07 1.66 -5.89
C SER A 120 7.68 1.18 -5.55
N CYS A 121 7.53 -0.02 -4.98
CA CYS A 121 6.22 -0.60 -4.70
C CYS A 121 5.92 -0.79 -3.22
N HIS A 122 6.93 -0.98 -2.36
CA HIS A 122 6.73 -1.32 -0.96
C HIS A 122 6.88 -0.10 -0.05
N HIS A 123 5.76 0.36 0.48
CA HIS A 123 5.65 1.60 1.23
C HIS A 123 5.02 1.38 2.60
N VAL A 124 5.23 2.36 3.47
CA VAL A 124 4.38 2.60 4.62
C VAL A 124 3.54 3.86 4.38
N SER A 125 2.25 3.80 4.70
CA SER A 125 1.34 4.92 4.72
C SER A 125 0.94 5.28 6.14
N TYR A 126 0.91 6.57 6.43
CA TYR A 126 0.54 7.08 7.74
C TYR A 126 -0.04 8.50 7.63
N TRP A 127 -0.71 8.95 8.69
CA TRP A 127 -1.13 10.34 8.80
C TRP A 127 0.05 11.24 9.14
N ASN A 128 0.31 12.24 8.31
CA ASN A 128 1.32 13.25 8.55
C ASN A 128 0.65 14.55 9.03
N PRO A 129 0.69 14.85 10.36
CA PRO A 129 0.09 16.07 10.89
C PRO A 129 0.94 17.30 10.56
N TRP A 130 0.29 18.40 10.23
CA TRP A 130 0.91 19.71 10.04
C TRP A 130 -0.05 20.85 10.43
N THR A 131 0.41 22.10 10.36
CA THR A 131 -0.42 23.26 10.69
C THR A 131 -0.51 24.20 9.49
N ALA A 132 -1.72 24.62 9.15
CA ALA A 132 -1.97 25.64 8.14
C ALA A 132 -2.79 26.77 8.76
N GLY A 133 -2.23 27.99 8.84
CA GLY A 133 -2.91 29.14 9.43
C GLY A 133 -3.32 28.95 10.90
N GLY A 134 -2.54 28.19 11.67
CA GLY A 134 -2.85 27.88 13.08
C GLY A 134 -3.85 26.74 13.29
N ILE A 135 -4.38 26.14 12.22
CA ILE A 135 -5.31 25.01 12.29
C ILE A 135 -4.52 23.71 12.14
N ALA A 136 -4.70 22.81 13.12
CA ALA A 136 -4.18 21.45 13.05
C ALA A 136 -4.86 20.71 11.89
N THR A 137 -4.05 20.23 10.95
CA THR A 137 -4.49 19.52 9.75
C THR A 137 -3.42 18.47 9.42
N GLY A 138 -3.50 17.84 8.25
CA GLY A 138 -2.55 16.84 7.83
C GLY A 138 -2.96 16.21 6.52
N GLU A 139 -2.20 15.22 6.09
CA GLU A 139 -2.58 14.37 4.98
C GLU A 139 -2.01 12.96 5.15
N ALA A 140 -2.64 11.99 4.50
CA ALA A 140 -2.05 10.67 4.35
C ALA A 140 -0.87 10.76 3.37
N VAL A 141 0.27 10.23 3.78
CA VAL A 141 1.50 10.19 2.98
C VAL A 141 1.94 8.75 2.74
N LEU A 142 2.86 8.57 1.80
CA LEU A 142 3.59 7.34 1.56
C LEU A 142 5.07 7.60 1.70
N GLU A 143 5.78 6.68 2.34
CA GLU A 143 7.24 6.64 2.51
C GLU A 143 7.71 5.24 2.12
N PRO A 144 8.84 5.05 1.42
CA PRO A 144 9.35 3.71 1.14
C PRO A 144 9.58 2.95 2.44
N TYR A 145 9.03 1.73 2.54
CA TYR A 145 9.00 0.96 3.78
C TYR A 145 10.40 0.77 4.35
N MET A 146 11.34 0.36 3.51
CA MET A 146 12.73 0.15 3.89
C MET A 146 13.40 1.44 4.41
N VAL A 147 13.09 2.59 3.80
CA VAL A 147 13.66 3.88 4.21
C VAL A 147 13.16 4.26 5.59
N ALA A 148 11.87 4.08 5.85
CA ALA A 148 11.29 4.30 7.18
C ALA A 148 11.94 3.38 8.23
N CYS A 149 12.11 2.10 7.90
CA CYS A 149 12.77 1.12 8.76
C CYS A 149 14.21 1.51 9.11
N LEU A 150 15.03 1.83 8.10
CA LEU A 150 16.42 2.26 8.30
C LEU A 150 16.53 3.56 9.11
N ASP A 151 15.57 4.47 8.95
CA ASP A 151 15.59 5.78 9.59
C ASP A 151 15.12 5.77 11.05
N LEU A 152 14.20 4.87 11.38
CA LEU A 152 13.62 4.75 12.72
C LEU A 152 14.28 3.66 13.58
N PHE A 153 15.20 2.89 13.01
CA PHE A 153 15.93 1.87 13.76
C PHE A 153 16.84 2.51 14.83
N ASP A 154 16.62 2.13 16.08
CA ASP A 154 17.49 2.48 17.21
C ASP A 154 18.48 1.33 17.50
N PRO A 155 19.79 1.52 17.22
CA PRO A 155 20.80 0.48 17.43
C PRO A 155 21.03 0.13 18.90
N GLU A 156 20.65 1.01 19.83
CA GLU A 156 20.76 0.79 21.27
C GLU A 156 19.44 0.36 21.90
N GLY A 157 18.39 0.24 21.09
CA GLY A 157 17.04 -0.13 21.52
C GLY A 157 16.82 -1.63 21.71
N PRO A 158 15.54 -2.06 21.84
CA PRO A 158 15.16 -3.47 22.06
C PRO A 158 15.68 -4.45 20.99
N ALA A 159 15.98 -3.96 19.80
CA ALA A 159 16.43 -4.71 18.63
C ALA A 159 17.96 -4.69 18.42
N LYS A 160 18.72 -4.31 19.45
CA LYS A 160 20.19 -4.20 19.40
C LYS A 160 20.83 -5.45 18.80
N GLY A 161 21.66 -5.22 17.77
CA GLY A 161 22.39 -6.28 17.05
C GLY A 161 21.55 -7.18 16.15
N LYS A 162 20.26 -6.87 15.95
CA LYS A 162 19.33 -7.72 15.19
C LYS A 162 18.52 -6.99 14.12
N GLY A 163 18.68 -5.68 13.94
CA GLY A 163 17.89 -4.93 12.96
C GLY A 163 18.70 -4.31 11.84
N MET A 164 17.98 -3.65 10.93
CA MET A 164 18.52 -3.06 9.71
C MET A 164 19.36 -1.80 10.01
N LEU A 165 20.68 -1.90 9.85
CA LEU A 165 21.61 -0.79 10.07
C LEU A 165 21.96 -0.08 8.76
N LYS A 166 22.06 1.26 8.80
CA LYS A 166 22.66 2.04 7.72
C LYS A 166 24.18 1.78 7.70
N TRP A 167 24.70 1.25 6.59
CA TRP A 167 26.13 0.95 6.40
C TRP A 167 26.80 1.74 5.27
N ASN A 168 26.04 2.56 4.54
CA ASN A 168 26.54 3.39 3.45
C ASN A 168 25.87 4.78 3.45
N ASN A 169 26.31 5.63 2.51
CA ASN A 169 25.72 6.95 2.25
C ASN A 169 24.63 6.92 1.16
N ASN A 170 24.08 5.75 0.84
CA ASN A 170 22.97 5.68 -0.10
C ASN A 170 21.71 6.22 0.58
N ASP A 171 20.99 7.06 -0.13
CA ASP A 171 19.73 7.61 0.31
C ASP A 171 18.70 7.34 -0.77
N PHE A 172 17.46 7.11 -0.37
CA PHE A 172 16.38 6.78 -1.28
C PHE A 172 15.26 7.80 -1.08
N ARG A 173 14.78 8.33 -2.20
CA ARG A 173 13.79 9.39 -2.22
C ARG A 173 12.64 9.01 -3.13
N ILE A 174 11.49 9.60 -2.88
CA ILE A 174 10.31 9.49 -3.74
C ILE A 174 9.82 10.88 -4.10
N GLY A 175 9.31 11.04 -5.31
CA GLY A 175 8.94 12.36 -5.80
C GLY A 175 8.74 12.37 -7.29
N SER A 176 8.96 13.51 -7.92
CA SER A 176 8.87 13.65 -9.37
C SER A 176 9.96 14.56 -9.90
N THR A 177 10.21 14.47 -11.21
CA THR A 177 11.06 15.43 -11.91
C THR A 177 10.18 16.49 -12.54
N VAL A 178 10.43 17.76 -12.20
CA VAL A 178 9.71 18.91 -12.79
C VAL A 178 10.73 19.80 -13.48
N ASN A 179 10.58 20.00 -14.79
CA ASN A 179 11.49 20.81 -15.61
C ASN A 179 12.97 20.43 -15.42
N GLY A 180 13.28 19.13 -15.38
CA GLY A 180 14.64 18.61 -15.19
C GLY A 180 15.18 18.72 -13.75
N THR A 181 14.40 19.27 -12.81
CA THR A 181 14.76 19.34 -11.39
C THR A 181 14.10 18.21 -10.61
N LEU A 182 14.90 17.47 -9.84
CA LEU A 182 14.40 16.48 -8.89
C LEU A 182 13.68 17.17 -7.74
N LEU A 183 12.40 16.85 -7.55
CA LEU A 183 11.63 17.19 -6.36
C LEU A 183 11.43 15.93 -5.51
N GLY A 184 12.53 15.42 -4.96
CA GLY A 184 12.55 14.22 -4.11
C GLY A 184 12.32 14.56 -2.64
N ALA A 185 11.49 13.76 -1.98
CA ALA A 185 11.19 13.83 -0.56
C ALA A 185 11.36 12.44 0.09
N ARG A 186 11.33 12.39 1.43
CA ARG A 186 11.26 11.12 2.17
C ARG A 186 9.87 10.50 2.04
N ALA A 187 8.84 11.33 2.13
CA ALA A 187 7.46 10.94 1.98
C ALA A 187 6.74 11.86 0.98
N ILE A 188 5.75 11.34 0.26
CA ILE A 188 4.88 12.13 -0.62
C ILE A 188 3.41 11.96 -0.24
N PRO A 189 2.54 12.95 -0.53
CA PRO A 189 1.10 12.76 -0.44
C PRO A 189 0.65 11.55 -1.25
N VAL A 190 -0.29 10.75 -0.73
CA VAL A 190 -0.86 9.58 -1.43
C VAL A 190 -1.28 9.93 -2.85
N ARG A 191 -1.92 11.09 -3.06
CA ARG A 191 -2.38 11.54 -4.39
C ARG A 191 -1.25 11.60 -5.44
N LYS A 192 0.02 11.67 -5.04
CA LYS A 192 1.13 11.71 -5.99
C LYS A 192 1.42 10.36 -6.66
N ILE A 193 1.02 9.22 -6.09
CA ILE A 193 1.28 7.90 -6.70
C ILE A 193 0.55 7.68 -8.03
N PHE A 194 -0.52 8.44 -8.26
CA PHE A 194 -1.32 8.36 -9.49
C PHE A 194 -0.74 9.16 -10.64
N HIS A 195 0.28 9.99 -10.38
CA HIS A 195 0.93 10.75 -11.42
C HIS A 195 1.99 9.88 -12.11
N GLU A 196 1.92 9.77 -13.43
CA GLU A 196 2.89 9.01 -14.24
C GLU A 196 4.34 9.51 -14.10
N THR A 197 4.52 10.75 -13.63
CA THR A 197 5.84 11.37 -13.41
C THR A 197 6.45 11.07 -12.05
N SER A 198 5.73 10.32 -11.19
CA SER A 198 6.22 9.97 -9.86
C SER A 198 7.17 8.79 -9.93
N CYS A 199 8.33 8.94 -9.30
CA CYS A 199 9.40 7.97 -9.28
C CYS A 199 9.96 7.78 -7.88
N ALA A 200 10.54 6.60 -7.65
CA ALA A 200 11.54 6.37 -6.61
C ALA A 200 12.94 6.63 -7.19
N PHE A 201 13.82 7.13 -6.34
CA PHE A 201 15.17 7.57 -6.69
C PHE A 201 16.17 6.96 -5.72
N SER A 202 17.23 6.36 -6.25
CA SER A 202 18.47 6.20 -5.51
C SER A 202 19.30 7.46 -5.69
N VAL A 203 19.71 8.07 -4.58
CA VAL A 203 20.50 9.30 -4.58
C VAL A 203 21.79 9.13 -3.80
N LYS A 204 22.83 9.82 -4.27
CA LYS A 204 24.12 9.91 -3.60
C LYS A 204 24.36 11.35 -3.17
N LYS A 205 24.78 11.53 -1.92
CA LYS A 205 25.18 12.84 -1.41
C LYS A 205 26.64 13.12 -1.78
N ILE A 206 26.88 14.19 -2.55
CA ILE A 206 28.21 14.69 -2.94
C ILE A 206 28.25 16.19 -2.66
N ASN A 207 29.19 16.65 -1.83
CA ASN A 207 29.32 18.07 -1.45
C ASN A 207 27.99 18.70 -0.99
N GLU A 208 27.29 18.02 -0.07
CA GLU A 208 25.98 18.42 0.45
C GLU A 208 24.83 18.48 -0.58
N LYS A 209 25.05 18.04 -1.82
CA LYS A 209 24.01 17.95 -2.86
C LYS A 209 23.63 16.50 -3.15
N PHE A 210 22.34 16.27 -3.38
CA PHE A 210 21.85 14.97 -3.82
C PHE A 210 21.99 14.84 -5.33
N HIS A 211 22.60 13.75 -5.77
CA HIS A 211 22.74 13.37 -7.17
C HIS A 211 21.95 12.09 -7.40
N VAL A 212 21.06 12.10 -8.41
CA VAL A 212 20.32 10.90 -8.82
C VAL A 212 21.29 9.90 -9.42
N VAL A 213 21.33 8.70 -8.85
CA VAL A 213 22.07 7.54 -9.37
C VAL A 213 21.17 6.75 -10.30
N SER A 214 19.94 6.50 -9.87
CA SER A 214 18.91 5.84 -10.66
C SER A 214 17.53 6.37 -10.29
N ALA A 215 16.59 6.24 -11.21
CA ALA A 215 15.19 6.57 -11.04
C ALA A 215 14.33 5.47 -11.64
N THR A 216 13.24 5.13 -10.98
CA THR A 216 12.29 4.10 -11.42
C THR A 216 10.87 4.58 -11.13
N PRO A 217 9.90 4.37 -12.01
CA PRO A 217 8.50 4.75 -11.77
C PRO A 217 7.98 4.16 -10.45
N LEU A 218 7.05 4.87 -9.80
CA LEU A 218 6.34 4.32 -8.66
C LEU A 218 5.39 3.19 -9.07
N GLY A 219 5.38 2.16 -8.24
CA GLY A 219 4.70 0.90 -8.44
C GLY A 219 5.36 0.04 -9.52
N LEU A 220 5.18 -1.27 -9.41
CA LEU A 220 5.76 -2.23 -10.36
C LEU A 220 4.72 -2.75 -11.33
N PRO A 221 5.09 -3.09 -12.58
CA PRO A 221 4.24 -3.95 -13.39
C PRO A 221 4.04 -5.31 -12.72
N LEU A 222 3.00 -6.04 -13.11
CA LEU A 222 2.53 -7.23 -12.39
C LEU A 222 3.60 -8.32 -12.22
N ASP A 223 4.31 -8.63 -13.29
CA ASP A 223 5.37 -9.65 -13.33
C ASP A 223 6.54 -9.30 -12.40
N GLU A 224 6.97 -8.04 -12.40
CA GLU A 224 8.00 -7.55 -11.48
C GLU A 224 7.50 -7.50 -10.03
N PHE A 225 6.24 -7.15 -9.81
CA PHE A 225 5.61 -7.14 -8.50
C PHE A 225 5.50 -8.56 -7.92
N GLU A 226 5.07 -9.53 -8.72
CA GLU A 226 5.01 -10.93 -8.34
C GLU A 226 6.41 -11.46 -7.99
N SER A 227 7.41 -11.17 -8.84
CA SER A 227 8.80 -11.53 -8.58
C SER A 227 9.33 -10.93 -7.26
N TYR A 228 8.96 -9.69 -6.97
CA TYR A 228 9.30 -9.03 -5.70
C TYR A 228 8.66 -9.74 -4.49
N ILE A 229 7.36 -10.02 -4.54
CA ILE A 229 6.64 -10.71 -3.46
C ILE A 229 7.22 -12.12 -3.23
N ASN A 230 7.43 -12.88 -4.30
CA ASN A 230 8.01 -14.22 -4.21
C ASN A 230 9.39 -14.19 -3.51
N THR A 231 10.23 -13.21 -3.86
CA THR A 231 11.54 -13.05 -3.21
C THR A 231 11.40 -12.80 -1.70
N LEU A 232 10.42 -11.98 -1.28
CA LEU A 232 10.18 -11.72 0.14
C LEU A 232 9.69 -12.96 0.90
N THR A 233 8.83 -13.77 0.28
CA THR A 233 8.26 -14.97 0.89
C THR A 233 9.21 -16.14 0.89
N ASP A 234 10.03 -16.33 -0.14
CA ASP A 234 10.96 -17.46 -0.26
C ASP A 234 12.04 -17.39 0.84
N ILE A 235 12.44 -16.18 1.24
CA ILE A 235 13.42 -15.96 2.32
C ILE A 235 12.83 -16.25 3.70
N ALA A 236 11.50 -16.20 3.85
CA ALA A 236 10.84 -16.36 5.12
C ALA A 236 10.87 -17.80 5.67
N ASP A 237 11.25 -18.79 4.84
CA ASP A 237 11.36 -20.22 5.17
C ASP A 237 10.13 -20.81 5.91
N GLY A 238 8.96 -20.19 5.73
CA GLY A 238 7.72 -20.49 6.44
C GLY A 238 6.69 -21.19 5.57
N GLU A 239 5.86 -22.04 6.18
CA GLU A 239 4.64 -22.53 5.55
C GLU A 239 3.80 -21.34 5.02
N ALA A 240 3.12 -21.54 3.89
CA ALA A 240 2.27 -20.52 3.28
C ALA A 240 1.37 -19.88 4.35
N LEU A 241 1.51 -18.56 4.54
CA LEU A 241 0.84 -17.88 5.63
C LEU A 241 -0.63 -17.71 5.26
N ASP A 242 -1.51 -18.10 6.19
CA ASP A 242 -2.95 -17.83 6.05
C ASP A 242 -3.15 -16.33 5.81
N LEU A 243 -3.87 -16.01 4.76
CA LEU A 243 -4.12 -14.65 4.32
C LEU A 243 -5.64 -14.45 4.34
N HIS A 244 -6.09 -13.31 4.84
CA HIS A 244 -7.49 -12.95 4.76
C HIS A 244 -7.56 -11.63 4.04
N ALA A 245 -7.96 -11.67 2.77
CA ALA A 245 -8.06 -10.47 1.99
C ALA A 245 -9.37 -10.34 1.21
N ILE A 246 -9.85 -9.10 1.16
CA ILE A 246 -11.03 -8.72 0.41
C ILE A 246 -10.56 -7.88 -0.77
N VAL A 247 -10.81 -8.38 -1.99
CA VAL A 247 -10.50 -7.72 -3.25
C VAL A 247 -11.77 -7.07 -3.77
N LEU A 248 -11.69 -5.80 -4.15
CA LEU A 248 -12.72 -5.12 -4.94
C LEU A 248 -12.25 -5.00 -6.39
N SER A 249 -13.01 -5.53 -7.34
CA SER A 249 -12.71 -5.38 -8.76
C SER A 249 -13.04 -3.98 -9.28
N ASN A 250 -12.48 -3.66 -10.44
CA ASN A 250 -12.87 -2.52 -11.28
C ASN A 250 -14.29 -2.64 -11.88
N THR A 251 -15.14 -3.54 -11.37
CA THR A 251 -16.57 -3.60 -11.72
C THR A 251 -17.45 -3.49 -10.47
N GLY A 252 -16.85 -3.28 -9.29
CA GLY A 252 -17.54 -3.23 -8.01
C GLY A 252 -17.85 -4.61 -7.42
N THR A 253 -17.39 -5.70 -8.03
CA THR A 253 -17.53 -7.05 -7.48
C THR A 253 -16.56 -7.24 -6.33
N THR A 254 -17.09 -7.66 -5.18
CA THR A 254 -16.28 -7.98 -3.99
C THR A 254 -15.98 -9.47 -3.95
N PHE A 255 -14.75 -9.78 -3.59
CA PHE A 255 -14.20 -11.12 -3.61
C PHE A 255 -13.48 -11.39 -2.30
N LYS A 256 -13.89 -12.44 -1.58
CA LYS A 256 -13.07 -13.07 -0.55
C LYS A 256 -12.26 -14.15 -1.24
N VAL A 257 -11.19 -13.79 -1.94
CA VAL A 257 -10.50 -14.72 -2.85
C VAL A 257 -9.21 -15.29 -2.29
N VAL A 258 -8.70 -14.76 -1.19
CA VAL A 258 -7.31 -15.01 -0.83
C VAL A 258 -7.26 -15.54 0.59
N SER A 259 -6.93 -16.82 0.71
CA SER A 259 -6.84 -17.57 1.97
C SER A 259 -5.40 -17.85 2.37
N THR A 260 -4.45 -17.72 1.43
CA THR A 260 -3.00 -17.92 1.62
C THR A 260 -2.17 -16.92 0.82
N THR A 261 -0.88 -16.77 1.13
CA THR A 261 0.06 -15.97 0.32
C THR A 261 0.24 -16.51 -1.11
N ASP A 262 -0.01 -17.80 -1.34
CA ASP A 262 0.02 -18.39 -2.69
C ASP A 262 -1.17 -17.97 -3.55
N ASP A 263 -2.35 -17.73 -2.94
CA ASP A 263 -3.54 -17.27 -3.67
C ASP A 263 -3.36 -15.87 -4.28
N LEU A 264 -2.43 -15.05 -3.74
CA LEU A 264 -2.07 -13.74 -4.29
C LEU A 264 -1.66 -13.82 -5.77
N LYS A 265 -1.04 -14.93 -6.17
CA LYS A 265 -0.58 -15.20 -7.55
C LYS A 265 -1.74 -15.23 -8.55
N SER A 266 -2.95 -15.56 -8.09
CA SER A 266 -4.14 -15.70 -8.94
C SER A 266 -4.97 -14.41 -9.06
N ILE A 267 -4.80 -13.43 -8.17
CA ILE A 267 -5.66 -12.23 -8.07
C ILE A 267 -5.60 -11.35 -9.31
N PHE A 268 -4.44 -11.30 -9.95
CA PHE A 268 -4.18 -10.40 -11.07
C PHE A 268 -4.32 -11.09 -12.44
N SER A 269 -4.70 -12.37 -12.45
CA SER A 269 -5.07 -13.12 -13.64
C SER A 269 -6.60 -13.23 -13.71
N PRO A 270 -7.29 -12.46 -14.57
CA PRO A 270 -8.74 -12.52 -14.67
C PRO A 270 -9.18 -13.77 -15.43
N SER A 271 -9.12 -14.94 -14.79
CA SER A 271 -9.80 -16.13 -15.31
C SER A 271 -11.25 -16.14 -14.85
N ALA A 272 -12.10 -15.68 -15.77
CA ALA A 272 -13.56 -15.69 -15.79
C ALA A 272 -14.29 -14.71 -14.84
N PRO A 273 -15.37 -14.05 -15.32
CA PRO A 273 -16.32 -13.41 -14.43
C PRO A 273 -16.90 -14.49 -13.51
N PRO A 274 -17.09 -14.21 -12.22
CA PRO A 274 -17.75 -15.15 -11.34
C PRO A 274 -19.16 -15.35 -11.87
N GLU A 275 -19.65 -16.59 -11.82
CA GLU A 275 -21.08 -16.80 -11.78
C GLU A 275 -21.63 -15.89 -10.68
N ARG A 276 -22.60 -15.03 -11.03
CA ARG A 276 -23.28 -14.17 -10.05
C ARG A 276 -23.67 -15.06 -8.89
N SER A 277 -23.34 -14.67 -7.66
CA SER A 277 -23.83 -15.38 -6.48
C SER A 277 -25.35 -15.57 -6.65
N PRO A 278 -25.90 -16.77 -6.42
CA PRO A 278 -27.35 -16.93 -6.44
C PRO A 278 -27.94 -15.87 -5.52
N GLU A 279 -28.83 -15.03 -6.05
CA GLU A 279 -29.54 -14.04 -5.24
C GLU A 279 -30.11 -14.79 -4.04
N GLN A 280 -29.71 -14.39 -2.83
CA GLN A 280 -30.36 -14.86 -1.62
C GLN A 280 -31.77 -14.25 -1.62
N LYS A 281 -32.69 -14.91 -2.34
CA LYS A 281 -34.10 -14.56 -2.35
C LYS A 281 -34.64 -14.82 -0.95
N LEU A 282 -34.67 -13.77 -0.14
CA LEU A 282 -35.53 -13.74 1.03
C LEU A 282 -36.96 -13.61 0.51
N GLU A 283 -37.76 -14.68 0.68
CA GLU A 283 -39.21 -14.56 0.59
C GLU A 283 -39.67 -13.66 1.75
N VAL A 284 -39.81 -12.37 1.46
CA VAL A 284 -40.50 -11.46 2.37
C VAL A 284 -41.99 -11.73 2.23
N LEU A 285 -42.56 -12.48 3.16
CA LEU A 285 -44.01 -12.60 3.32
C LEU A 285 -44.55 -11.22 3.73
N ILE A 286 -45.01 -10.43 2.75
CA ILE A 286 -45.77 -9.22 3.01
C ILE A 286 -47.18 -9.66 3.41
N PRO A 287 -47.66 -9.40 4.64
CA PRO A 287 -49.04 -9.64 4.98
C PRO A 287 -49.94 -8.82 4.04
N PRO A 288 -51.06 -9.37 3.54
CA PRO A 288 -51.89 -8.72 2.52
C PRO A 288 -52.49 -7.34 2.90
N SER A 289 -52.22 -6.82 4.10
CA SER A 289 -52.80 -5.60 4.63
C SER A 289 -51.82 -4.45 4.93
N SER A 290 -50.51 -4.59 4.70
CA SER A 290 -49.55 -3.56 5.15
C SER A 290 -48.99 -2.61 4.08
N PHE A 291 -49.34 -2.76 2.80
CA PHE A 291 -48.96 -1.79 1.77
C PHE A 291 -50.05 -1.63 0.70
N ASP A 292 -50.89 -0.61 0.86
CA ASP A 292 -51.74 -0.13 -0.23
C ASP A 292 -50.91 0.72 -1.21
N PHE A 293 -50.39 0.07 -2.25
CA PHE A 293 -49.76 0.73 -3.41
C PHE A 293 -50.81 1.21 -4.43
N SER A 294 -51.96 1.71 -3.98
CA SER A 294 -52.86 2.46 -4.86
C SER A 294 -52.08 3.61 -5.54
N GLN A 295 -52.36 3.85 -6.81
CA GLN A 295 -51.76 4.96 -7.58
C GLN A 295 -51.90 6.30 -6.84
N GLU A 296 -52.98 6.46 -6.08
CA GLU A 296 -53.26 7.63 -5.25
C GLU A 296 -52.22 7.83 -4.12
N ASN A 297 -51.76 6.76 -3.48
CA ASN A 297 -50.70 6.82 -2.46
C ASN A 297 -49.31 7.10 -3.06
N LEU A 298 -49.02 6.54 -4.24
CA LEU A 298 -47.80 6.83 -4.99
C LEU A 298 -47.73 8.29 -5.45
N ASP A 299 -48.86 8.84 -5.90
CA ASP A 299 -48.95 10.25 -6.32
C ASP A 299 -48.88 11.21 -5.12
N ASN A 300 -49.48 10.86 -3.98
CA ASN A 300 -49.33 11.63 -2.74
C ASN A 300 -47.89 11.60 -2.20
N TRP A 301 -47.19 10.47 -2.31
CA TRP A 301 -45.78 10.38 -1.92
C TRP A 301 -44.88 11.24 -2.82
N ARG A 302 -45.14 11.26 -4.13
CA ARG A 302 -44.43 12.12 -5.09
C ARG A 302 -44.71 13.61 -4.87
N ARG A 303 -45.96 14.00 -4.56
CA ARG A 303 -46.33 15.40 -4.27
C ARG A 303 -45.64 15.93 -3.00
N LYS A 304 -45.46 15.12 -1.95
CA LYS A 304 -44.80 15.56 -0.71
C LYS A 304 -43.32 15.93 -0.91
N ARG A 305 -42.59 15.30 -1.84
CA ARG A 305 -41.18 15.65 -2.13
C ARG A 305 -41.00 16.85 -3.07
N GLY A 306 -42.02 17.25 -3.80
CA GLY A 306 -41.95 18.41 -4.71
C GLY A 306 -41.97 19.77 -4.03
N SER A 307 -42.11 19.85 -2.70
CA SER A 307 -42.32 21.12 -1.97
C SER A 307 -41.12 21.61 -1.14
N THR A 308 -39.97 20.91 -1.15
CA THR A 308 -38.80 21.29 -0.32
C THR A 308 -37.56 21.75 -1.10
N PHE A 309 -37.74 22.22 -2.34
CA PHE A 309 -36.72 23.06 -2.99
C PHE A 309 -37.38 24.32 -3.57
N LYS A 310 -37.49 25.34 -2.71
CA LYS A 310 -37.34 26.74 -3.06
C LYS A 310 -36.37 27.36 -2.08
#